data_AF-A0A2T0SRC7-F1
#
_entry.id   AF-A0A2T0SRC7-F1
#
_cell.length_a   1.000
_cell.length_b   1.000
_cell.length_c   1.000
_cell.angle_alpha   90.00
_cell.angle_beta   90.00
_cell.angle_gamma   90.00
#
_symmetry.space_group_name_H-M   'P 1'
#
loop_
_entity.id
_entity.type
_entity.pdbx_description
1 polymer ?
#
loop_
_entity_poly.entity_id
_entity_poly.type
_entity_poly.pdbx_seq_one_letter_code
_entity_poly.pdbx_strand_id
1 'polypeptide(L)'
;MQTVYINYPEPHITRYTNVDSRQIRKHGKEEQRYIRITHTTLSEELSKFKRRVYKFGSKKAINDMYIDLDLNDPEFELAVLKHIQQLIGKHYKPLSPIRTSINKA
;
A
#
# COMPACT_ATOMS: atom_id res chain seq x y z
N MET A 1 -2.38 12.27 5.44
CA MET A 1 -1.29 11.28 5.46
C MET A 1 -1.78 9.99 6.09
N GLN A 2 -1.73 8.93 5.31
CA GLN A 2 -2.02 7.56 5.76
C GLN A 2 -0.95 6.61 5.26
N THR A 3 -0.68 5.56 6.03
CA THR A 3 0.22 4.49 5.63
C THR A 3 -0.60 3.24 5.37
N VAL A 4 -0.30 2.55 4.29
CA VAL A 4 -0.96 1.32 3.87
C VAL A 4 0.09 0.22 3.81
N TYR A 5 -0.22 -0.91 4.41
CA TYR A 5 0.59 -2.12 4.36
C TYR A 5 -0.13 -3.16 3.50
N ILE A 6 0.58 -3.71 2.53
CA ILE A 6 0.10 -4.79 1.67
C ILE A 6 0.97 -6.00 1.92
N ASN A 7 0.36 -7.15 2.17
CA ASN A 7 1.06 -8.43 2.30
C ASN A 7 0.48 -9.48 1.34
N TYR A 8 1.36 -10.31 0.80
CA TYR A 8 1.08 -11.54 0.07
C TYR A 8 2.25 -12.50 0.35
N PRO A 9 2.04 -13.79 0.68
CA PRO A 9 0.91 -14.62 0.29
C PRO A 9 -0.21 -14.64 1.32
N GLU A 10 -0.04 -14.05 2.50
CA GLU A 10 -1.11 -13.84 3.48
C GLU A 10 -1.87 -12.57 3.08
N PRO A 11 -2.95 -12.67 2.30
CA PRO A 11 -3.42 -11.56 1.50
C PRO A 11 -4.24 -10.60 2.35
N HIS A 12 -3.65 -9.44 2.67
CA HIS A 12 -4.34 -8.38 3.38
C HIS A 12 -3.79 -7.00 3.04
N ILE A 13 -4.65 -5.99 3.19
CA ILE A 13 -4.30 -4.57 3.05
C ILE A 13 -4.71 -3.88 4.35
N THR A 14 -3.73 -3.49 5.15
CA THR A 14 -3.95 -2.78 6.42
C THR A 14 -3.78 -1.29 6.22
N ARG A 15 -4.77 -0.51 6.67
CA ARG A 15 -4.74 0.95 6.62
C ARG A 15 -4.44 1.49 8.01
N TYR A 16 -3.41 2.32 8.11
CA TYR A 16 -3.05 3.05 9.32
C TYR A 16 -3.36 4.54 9.11
N THR A 17 -4.24 5.08 9.95
CA THR A 17 -4.61 6.51 9.95
C THR A 17 -4.10 7.16 11.22
N ASN A 18 -3.58 8.38 11.14
CA ASN A 18 -3.13 9.16 12.30
C ASN A 18 -2.02 8.50 13.13
N VAL A 19 -1.23 7.61 12.53
CA VAL A 19 -0.07 6.98 13.17
C VAL A 19 1.19 7.62 12.61
N ASP A 20 2.19 7.86 13.47
CA ASP A 20 3.54 8.19 12.99
C ASP A 20 4.05 7.00 12.17
N SER A 21 4.06 7.16 10.86
CA SER A 21 4.45 6.12 9.91
C SER A 21 5.87 5.62 10.16
N ARG A 22 6.72 6.43 10.83
CA ARG A 22 8.06 6.04 11.25
C ARG A 22 8.03 4.98 12.36
N GLN A 23 7.04 5.01 13.24
CA GLN A 23 6.89 4.03 14.32
C GLN A 23 6.48 2.66 13.79
N ILE A 24 5.57 2.63 12.81
CA ILE A 24 5.19 1.39 12.12
C ILE A 24 6.40 0.73 11.43
N ARG A 25 7.39 1.55 11.03
CA ARG A 25 8.61 1.10 10.32
C ARG A 25 9.79 0.74 11.22
N LYS A 26 9.70 0.92 12.54
CA LYS A 26 10.83 0.64 13.46
C LYS A 26 11.26 -0.84 13.45
N HIS A 27 10.43 -1.74 12.94
CA HIS A 27 10.74 -3.15 12.74
C HIS A 27 11.16 -3.50 11.30
N GLY A 28 11.60 -2.51 10.52
CA GLY A 28 11.89 -2.66 9.10
C GLY A 28 12.98 -3.69 8.82
N LYS A 29 12.65 -4.65 7.95
CA LYS A 29 13.61 -5.62 7.39
C LYS A 29 14.43 -4.93 6.29
N GLU A 30 15.67 -5.36 6.06
CA GLU A 30 16.54 -4.76 5.03
C GLU A 30 15.93 -4.75 3.61
N GLU A 31 15.04 -5.72 3.31
CA GLU A 31 14.38 -5.85 2.00
C GLU A 31 12.97 -5.24 1.96
N GLN A 32 12.58 -4.48 2.99
CA GLN A 32 11.23 -3.95 3.08
C GLN A 32 10.98 -2.92 1.98
N ARG A 33 9.93 -3.16 1.18
CA ARG A 33 9.60 -2.29 0.05
C ARG A 33 8.74 -1.13 0.51
N TYR A 34 9.12 0.05 0.06
CA TYR A 34 8.45 1.28 0.42
C TYR A 34 8.25 2.18 -0.79
N ILE A 35 7.05 2.72 -0.93
CA ILE A 35 6.74 3.75 -1.92
C ILE A 35 6.04 4.92 -1.23
N ARG A 36 6.31 6.14 -1.72
CA ARG A 36 5.64 7.35 -1.26
C ARG A 36 4.89 7.99 -2.42
N ILE A 37 3.59 8.13 -2.25
CA ILE A 37 2.67 8.74 -3.18
C ILE A 37 2.33 10.13 -2.66
N THR A 38 2.79 11.14 -3.38
CA THR A 38 2.52 12.56 -3.17
C THR A 38 1.83 13.10 -4.42
N HIS A 39 1.42 14.37 -4.40
CA HIS A 39 0.86 15.03 -5.59
C HIS A 39 1.78 14.94 -6.81
N THR A 40 3.11 15.01 -6.63
CA THR A 40 4.07 14.98 -7.73
C THR A 40 4.38 13.57 -8.23
N THR A 41 4.23 12.54 -7.39
CA THR A 41 4.53 11.14 -7.75
C THR A 41 3.29 10.32 -8.09
N LEU A 42 2.08 10.84 -7.83
CA LEU A 42 0.82 10.11 -7.98
C LEU A 42 0.65 9.43 -9.34
N SER A 43 0.80 10.20 -10.43
CA SER A 43 0.59 9.68 -11.78
C SER A 43 1.58 8.55 -12.12
N GLU A 44 2.85 8.73 -11.76
CA GLU A 44 3.91 7.74 -12.01
C GLU A 44 3.64 6.44 -11.23
N GLU A 45 3.31 6.55 -9.95
CA GLU A 45 3.07 5.41 -9.08
C GLU A 45 1.81 4.62 -9.51
N LEU A 46 0.73 5.31 -9.88
CA LEU A 46 -0.45 4.65 -10.44
C LEU A 46 -0.14 3.93 -11.76
N SER A 47 0.71 4.53 -12.61
CA SER A 47 1.18 3.88 -13.84
C SER A 47 1.99 2.61 -13.56
N LYS A 48 2.85 2.61 -12.53
CA LYS A 48 3.60 1.43 -12.09
C LYS A 48 2.69 0.31 -11.61
N PHE A 49 1.63 0.61 -10.86
CA PHE A 49 0.60 -0.39 -10.48
C PHE A 49 -0.12 -0.94 -11.71
N LYS A 50 -0.56 -0.08 -12.62
CA LYS A 50 -1.26 -0.48 -13.86
C LYS A 50 -0.39 -1.36 -14.76
N ARG A 51 0.91 -1.05 -14.87
CA ARG A 51 1.90 -1.80 -15.66
C ARG A 51 2.46 -3.02 -14.93
N ARG A 52 2.01 -3.31 -13.70
CA ARG A 52 2.47 -4.44 -12.87
C ARG A 52 3.98 -4.41 -12.58
N VAL A 53 4.55 -3.22 -12.42
CA VAL A 53 5.95 -3.07 -11.99
C VAL A 53 6.11 -3.62 -10.57
N TYR A 54 5.13 -3.35 -9.71
CA TYR A 54 5.07 -3.91 -8.36
C TYR A 54 4.51 -5.34 -8.39
N LYS A 55 5.37 -6.30 -8.02
CA LYS A 55 5.02 -7.72 -7.95
C LYS A 55 4.84 -8.15 -6.50
N PHE A 56 3.85 -8.98 -6.24
CA PHE A 56 3.63 -9.61 -4.93
C PHE A 56 3.82 -11.13 -5.06
N GLY A 57 4.48 -11.76 -4.08
CA GLY A 57 4.79 -13.19 -4.11
C GLY A 57 5.29 -13.72 -2.77
N SER A 58 5.46 -15.03 -2.64
CA SER A 58 5.83 -15.66 -1.37
C SER A 58 7.28 -15.39 -0.91
N LYS A 59 8.13 -14.86 -1.78
CA LYS A 59 9.54 -14.55 -1.44
C LYS A 59 9.61 -13.28 -0.59
N LYS A 60 10.46 -13.30 0.44
CA LYS A 60 10.67 -12.19 1.39
C LYS A 60 10.88 -10.82 0.73
N ALA A 61 11.62 -10.74 -0.37
CA ALA A 61 11.86 -9.48 -1.08
C ALA A 61 10.63 -8.90 -1.80
N ILE A 62 9.56 -9.69 -1.99
CA ILE A 62 8.34 -9.27 -2.72
C ILE A 62 7.05 -9.63 -1.98
N ASN A 63 7.12 -10.02 -0.71
CA ASN A 63 5.95 -10.46 0.04
C ASN A 63 5.17 -9.29 0.63
N ASP A 64 5.82 -8.17 0.88
CA ASP A 64 5.18 -7.02 1.49
C ASP A 64 5.56 -5.69 0.84
N MET A 65 4.74 -4.67 1.09
CA MET A 65 4.99 -3.30 0.64
C MET A 65 4.27 -2.32 1.55
N TYR A 66 4.96 -1.25 1.91
CA TYR A 66 4.37 -0.07 2.53
C TYR A 66 4.17 1.03 1.50
N ILE A 67 3.00 1.65 1.55
CA ILE A 67 2.62 2.79 0.72
C ILE A 67 2.27 3.94 1.65
N ASP A 68 3.02 5.03 1.55
CA ASP A 68 2.61 6.29 2.15
C ASP A 68 1.80 7.10 1.16
N LEU A 69 0.59 7.45 1.55
CA LEU A 69 -0.26 8.39 0.82
C LEU A 69 -0.21 9.71 1.58
N ASP A 70 0.42 10.70 0.94
CA ASP A 70 0.63 12.05 1.45
C ASP A 70 0.09 13.05 0.43
N LEU A 71 -1.24 13.14 0.38
CA LEU A 71 -1.97 13.98 -0.57
C LEU A 71 -2.72 15.12 0.14
N ASN A 72 -2.57 15.25 1.46
CA ASN A 72 -3.22 16.28 2.30
C ASN A 72 -4.75 16.33 2.20
N ASP A 73 -5.36 15.25 1.71
CA ASP A 73 -6.82 15.11 1.56
C ASP A 73 -7.19 13.66 1.89
N PRO A 74 -7.75 13.38 3.08
CA PRO A 74 -8.07 12.03 3.51
C PRO A 74 -9.09 11.29 2.62
N GLU A 75 -10.03 12.00 2.02
CA GLU A 75 -11.03 11.40 1.12
C GLU A 75 -10.38 11.01 -0.21
N PHE A 76 -9.55 11.90 -0.74
CA PHE A 76 -8.78 11.62 -1.95
C PHE A 76 -7.75 10.50 -1.72
N GLU A 77 -7.04 10.51 -0.60
CA GLU A 77 -6.12 9.42 -0.21
C GLU A 77 -6.85 8.07 -0.17
N LEU A 78 -8.09 8.03 0.36
CA LEU A 78 -8.92 6.81 0.34
C LEU A 78 -9.34 6.41 -1.08
N ALA A 79 -9.70 7.36 -1.94
CA ALA A 79 -10.03 7.07 -3.34
C ALA A 79 -8.83 6.49 -4.11
N VAL A 80 -7.65 7.07 -3.92
CA VAL A 80 -6.39 6.57 -4.50
C VAL A 80 -6.10 5.15 -4.00
N LEU A 81 -6.23 4.88 -2.70
CA LEU A 81 -6.06 3.54 -2.14
C LEU A 81 -7.02 2.52 -2.77
N LYS A 82 -8.31 2.86 -2.87
CA LYS A 82 -9.30 1.98 -3.53
C LYS A 82 -8.92 1.69 -4.99
N HIS A 83 -8.42 2.70 -5.70
CA HIS A 83 -7.97 2.51 -7.08
C HIS A 83 -6.74 1.60 -7.18
N ILE A 84 -5.73 1.80 -6.33
CA ILE A 84 -4.56 0.91 -6.23
C ILE A 84 -4.99 -0.52 -5.96
N GLN A 85 -5.92 -0.71 -5.00
CA GLN A 85 -6.46 -2.02 -4.68
C GLN A 85 -7.14 -2.68 -5.89
N GLN A 86 -7.93 -1.95 -6.67
CA GLN A 86 -8.54 -2.47 -7.90
C GLN A 86 -7.48 -2.88 -8.93
N LEU A 87 -6.41 -2.11 -9.09
CA LEU A 87 -5.32 -2.44 -10.01
C LEU A 87 -4.58 -3.71 -9.57
N ILE A 88 -4.31 -3.87 -8.28
CA ILE A 88 -3.68 -5.06 -7.71
C ILE A 88 -4.61 -6.27 -7.80
N GLY A 89 -5.89 -6.11 -7.43
CA GLY A 89 -6.89 -7.18 -7.39
C GLY A 89 -7.16 -7.85 -8.73
N LYS A 90 -6.96 -7.13 -9.84
CA LYS A 90 -7.00 -7.70 -11.21
C LYS A 90 -5.97 -8.82 -11.44
N HIS A 91 -4.90 -8.84 -10.66
CA HIS A 91 -3.78 -9.78 -10.83
C HIS A 91 -3.55 -10.67 -9.61
N TYR A 92 -3.89 -10.16 -8.43
CA TYR A 92 -3.81 -10.86 -7.17
C TYR A 92 -5.22 -10.97 -6.59
N LYS A 93 -6.02 -11.91 -7.10
CA LYS A 93 -7.43 -12.11 -6.69
C LYS A 93 -7.64 -12.05 -5.16
N PRO A 94 -6.78 -12.64 -4.32
CA PRO A 94 -6.96 -12.57 -2.87
C PRO A 94 -6.84 -11.15 -2.27
N LEU A 95 -6.22 -10.19 -2.97
CA LEU A 95 -6.11 -8.79 -2.57
C LEU A 95 -7.27 -7.92 -3.13
N SER A 96 -8.15 -8.50 -3.94
CA SER A 96 -9.33 -7.82 -4.49
C SER A 96 -10.39 -7.42 -3.46
N PRO A 97 -10.68 -8.20 -2.39
CA PRO A 97 -11.69 -7.82 -1.42
C PRO A 97 -11.20 -6.66 -0.55
N ILE A 98 -12.07 -5.67 -0.30
CA ILE A 98 -11.83 -4.62 0.69
C ILE A 98 -11.89 -5.26 2.09
N ARG A 99 -10.78 -5.86 2.53
CA ARG A 99 -10.53 -6.17 3.94
C ARG A 99 -9.65 -5.07 4.50
N THR A 100 -10.24 -3.91 4.75
CA THR A 100 -9.60 -2.85 5.52
C THR A 100 -9.74 -3.15 7.00
N SER A 101 -8.69 -3.69 7.60
CA SER A 101 -8.53 -3.61 9.05
C SER A 101 -8.10 -2.18 9.38
N ILE A 102 -8.97 -1.44 10.07
CA ILE A 102 -8.64 -0.10 10.60
C ILE A 102 -8.00 -0.35 11.97
N ASN A 103 -6.69 -0.20 12.05
CA ASN A 103 -6.02 -0.13 13.34
C ASN A 103 -5.94 1.34 13.74
N LYS A 104 -6.75 1.72 14.74
CA LYS A 104 -6.50 2.92 15.53
C LYS A 104 -5.35 2.58 16.48
N ALA A 105 -4.34 3.44 16.54
CA ALA A 105 -3.35 3.38 17.62
C ALA A 105 -4.03 3.57 18.98
#